data_AF-A0AAJ6ZYW2-F1
#
_entry.id   AF-A0AAJ6ZYW2-F1
#
_cell.length_a   1.000
_cell.length_b   1.000
_cell.length_c   1.000
_cell.angle_alpha   90.00
_cell.angle_beta   90.00
_cell.angle_gamma   90.00
#
_symmetry.space_group_name_H-M   'P 1'
#
loop_
_entity.id
_entity.type
_entity.pdbx_description
1 polymer ?
#
loop_
_entity_poly.entity_id
_entity_poly.type
_entity_poly.pdbx_seq_one_letter_code
_entity_poly.pdbx_strand_id
1 'polypeptide(L)'
;MALVYSCCFWFSLRLGGIIIALFSIIQALIVLTISCVGYSNPKNIEEKITFWVNDLNLIFTKEFVNNLRSDPTKTLGLIILLTCIYIIICMMYVYGAYKCNNVLMMPYIVAELVRLIAFTVLVITLLLTLKKNTMDIGLLIGASVLGGFILLGMFYLWVCAANLPIVINEKEHDEYVATITKLEELLQETKPKTLIGFDYVPRSNYNEALYSKHIHRFQ
;
A
#
# COMPACT_ATOMS: atom_id res chain seq x y z
N MET A 1 26.31 -16.31 -6.64
CA MET A 1 24.96 -16.36 -7.26
C MET A 1 23.90 -15.61 -6.45
N ALA A 2 23.92 -15.63 -5.10
CA ALA A 2 22.94 -14.92 -4.26
C ALA A 2 22.82 -13.40 -4.50
N LEU A 3 23.93 -12.71 -4.79
CA LEU A 3 23.96 -11.27 -5.08
C LEU A 3 23.15 -10.87 -6.31
N VAL A 4 23.16 -11.69 -7.37
CA VAL A 4 22.42 -11.43 -8.62
C VAL A 4 20.91 -11.59 -8.39
N TYR A 5 20.49 -12.63 -7.66
CA TYR A 5 19.08 -12.84 -7.30
C TYR A 5 18.55 -11.72 -6.40
N SER A 6 19.33 -11.30 -5.40
CA SER A 6 18.97 -10.15 -4.55
C SER A 6 18.83 -8.85 -5.34
N CYS A 7 19.73 -8.59 -6.30
CA CYS A 7 19.68 -7.38 -7.12
C CYS A 7 18.47 -7.38 -8.08
N CYS A 8 18.22 -8.50 -8.76
CA CYS A 8 17.07 -8.65 -9.66
C CYS A 8 15.74 -8.56 -8.91
N PHE A 9 15.63 -9.16 -7.73
CA PHE A 9 14.43 -9.10 -6.89
C PHE A 9 14.17 -7.66 -6.42
N TRP A 10 15.21 -6.96 -5.97
CA TRP A 10 15.08 -5.57 -5.51
C TRP A 10 14.69 -4.60 -6.64
N PHE A 11 15.30 -4.74 -7.82
CA PHE A 11 14.95 -3.94 -8.98
C PHE A 11 13.52 -4.22 -9.46
N SER A 12 13.11 -5.50 -9.47
CA SER A 12 11.77 -5.92 -9.85
C SER A 12 10.70 -5.40 -8.88
N LEU A 13 10.96 -5.46 -7.56
CA LEU A 13 10.05 -4.91 -6.54
C LEU A 13 9.90 -3.39 -6.67
N ARG A 14 11.01 -2.67 -6.87
CA ARG A 14 10.99 -1.21 -7.00
C ARG A 14 10.23 -0.77 -8.25
N LEU A 15 10.54 -1.40 -9.39
CA LEU A 15 9.88 -1.11 -10.67
C LEU A 15 8.40 -1.49 -10.61
N GLY A 16 8.07 -2.63 -10.01
CA GLY A 16 6.69 -3.06 -9.76
C GLY A 16 5.91 -2.05 -8.92
N GLY A 17 6.46 -1.60 -7.79
CA GLY A 17 5.84 -0.58 -6.94
C GLY A 17 5.55 0.72 -7.69
N ILE A 18 6.50 1.22 -8.48
CA ILE A 18 6.32 2.45 -9.27
C ILE A 18 5.23 2.27 -10.33
N ILE A 19 5.21 1.14 -11.03
CA ILE A 19 4.19 0.84 -12.04
C ILE A 19 2.79 0.82 -11.42
N ILE A 20 2.64 0.19 -10.25
CA ILE A 20 1.34 0.12 -9.56
C ILE A 20 0.88 1.52 -9.14
N ALA A 21 1.79 2.33 -8.60
CA ALA A 21 1.47 3.70 -8.21
C ALA A 21 1.04 4.55 -9.42
N LEU A 22 1.75 4.43 -10.55
CA LEU A 22 1.36 5.09 -11.81
C LEU A 22 0.00 4.63 -12.32
N PHE A 23 -0.26 3.33 -12.31
CA PHE A 23 -1.55 2.78 -12.70
C PHE A 23 -2.67 3.31 -11.79
N SER A 24 -2.41 3.43 -10.49
CA SER A 24 -3.35 3.96 -9.50
C SER A 24 -3.62 5.45 -9.69
N ILE A 25 -2.62 6.24 -10.11
CA ILE A 25 -2.80 7.64 -10.50
C ILE A 25 -3.71 7.74 -11.73
N ILE A 26 -3.48 6.93 -12.76
CA ILE A 26 -4.33 6.91 -13.96
C ILE A 26 -5.78 6.56 -13.60
N GLN A 27 -5.98 5.53 -12.77
CA GLN A 27 -7.31 5.15 -12.30
C GLN A 27 -7.98 6.29 -11.51
N ALA A 28 -7.25 6.95 -10.62
CA ALA A 28 -7.76 8.10 -9.87
C ALA A 28 -8.14 9.27 -10.78
N LEU A 29 -7.37 9.53 -11.86
CA LEU A 29 -7.71 10.55 -12.85
C LEU A 29 -8.98 10.21 -13.63
N ILE A 30 -9.19 8.94 -14.00
CA ILE A 30 -10.43 8.49 -14.64
C ILE A 30 -11.62 8.71 -13.70
N VAL A 31 -11.50 8.32 -12.42
CA VAL A 31 -12.57 8.54 -11.43
C VAL A 31 -12.84 10.03 -11.21
N LEU A 32 -11.78 10.85 -11.16
CA LEU A 32 -11.88 12.29 -11.00
C LEU A 32 -12.62 12.94 -12.18
N THR A 33 -12.24 12.60 -13.42
CA THR A 33 -12.91 13.13 -14.63
C THR A 33 -14.38 12.75 -14.69
N ILE A 34 -14.72 11.49 -14.41
CA ILE A 34 -16.13 11.03 -14.33
C ILE A 34 -16.89 11.82 -13.26
N SER A 35 -16.28 12.01 -12.08
CA SER A 35 -16.91 12.71 -10.96
C SER A 35 -17.10 14.21 -11.25
N CYS A 36 -16.15 14.86 -11.93
CA CYS A 36 -16.24 16.27 -12.34
C CYS A 36 -17.33 16.48 -13.41
N VAL A 37 -17.39 15.61 -14.43
CA VAL A 37 -18.47 15.64 -15.43
C VAL A 37 -19.82 15.42 -14.76
N GLY A 38 -19.85 14.53 -13.78
CA GLY A 38 -21.02 14.25 -12.98
C GLY A 38 -21.51 15.40 -12.12
N TYR A 39 -20.57 16.10 -11.49
CA TYR A 39 -20.87 17.29 -10.68
C TYR A 39 -21.45 18.44 -11.53
N SER A 40 -21.01 18.57 -12.78
CA SER A 40 -21.51 19.58 -13.72
C SER A 40 -22.93 19.28 -14.22
N ASN A 41 -23.32 18.00 -14.29
CA ASN A 41 -24.62 17.56 -14.81
C ASN A 41 -25.36 16.62 -13.83
N PRO A 42 -25.79 17.10 -12.65
CA PRO A 42 -26.36 16.26 -11.61
C PRO A 42 -27.66 15.55 -12.02
N LYS A 43 -28.49 16.19 -12.86
CA LYS A 43 -29.78 15.64 -13.32
C LYS A 43 -29.61 14.40 -14.21
N ASN A 44 -28.64 14.42 -15.13
CA ASN A 44 -28.36 13.27 -16.01
C ASN A 44 -27.76 12.10 -15.22
N ILE A 45 -27.05 12.38 -14.13
CA ILE A 45 -26.52 11.36 -13.22
C ILE A 45 -27.64 10.73 -12.41
N GLU A 46 -28.56 11.52 -11.86
CA GLU A 46 -29.68 11.00 -11.09
C GLU A 46 -30.53 10.04 -11.94
N GLU A 47 -30.81 10.39 -13.20
CA GLU A 47 -31.59 9.55 -14.10
C GLU A 47 -30.88 8.24 -14.48
N LYS A 48 -29.57 8.30 -14.79
CA LYS A 48 -28.76 7.09 -15.06
C LYS A 48 -28.59 6.21 -13.83
N ILE A 49 -28.37 6.80 -12.65
CA ILE A 49 -28.27 6.05 -11.39
C ILE A 49 -29.61 5.38 -11.10
N THR A 50 -30.73 6.09 -11.25
CA THR A 50 -32.07 5.53 -10.99
C THR A 50 -32.36 4.35 -11.91
N PHE A 51 -31.93 4.41 -13.18
CA PHE A 51 -31.98 3.28 -14.10
C PHE A 51 -31.13 2.09 -13.62
N TRP A 52 -29.86 2.34 -13.27
CA TRP A 52 -28.94 1.30 -12.79
C TRP A 52 -29.39 0.64 -11.50
N VAL A 53 -29.97 1.40 -10.58
CA VAL A 53 -30.38 0.95 -9.24
C VAL A 53 -31.67 0.13 -9.28
N ASN A 54 -32.57 0.46 -10.22
CA ASN A 54 -33.78 -0.33 -10.42
C ASN A 54 -33.48 -1.69 -11.07
N ASP A 55 -32.45 -1.77 -11.91
CA ASP A 55 -32.01 -3.03 -12.55
C ASP A 55 -31.03 -3.85 -11.68
N LEU A 56 -30.21 -3.19 -10.87
CA LEU A 56 -29.18 -3.84 -10.06
C LEU A 56 -29.54 -3.76 -8.57
N ASN A 57 -29.94 -4.90 -8.03
CA ASN A 57 -30.27 -5.07 -6.60
C ASN A 57 -28.96 -5.10 -5.75
N LEU A 58 -28.23 -3.98 -5.74
CA LEU A 58 -26.94 -3.79 -5.09
C LEU A 58 -27.11 -3.67 -3.57
N ILE A 59 -27.21 -4.80 -2.88
CA ILE A 59 -27.45 -4.88 -1.43
C ILE A 59 -26.41 -4.07 -0.63
N PHE A 60 -25.14 -4.11 -1.01
CA PHE A 60 -24.05 -3.43 -0.29
C PHE A 60 -23.86 -1.97 -0.66
N THR A 61 -24.21 -1.59 -1.89
CA THR A 61 -24.06 -0.22 -2.39
C THR A 61 -25.32 0.61 -2.17
N LYS A 62 -26.42 0.00 -1.70
CA LYS A 62 -27.72 0.64 -1.53
C LYS A 62 -27.66 1.91 -0.69
N GLU A 63 -26.89 1.92 0.40
CA GLU A 63 -26.76 3.07 1.28
C GLU A 63 -25.94 4.20 0.63
N PHE A 64 -24.83 3.85 -0.03
CA PHE A 64 -24.03 4.80 -0.81
C PHE A 64 -24.82 5.39 -1.98
N VAL A 65 -25.56 4.54 -2.71
CA VAL A 65 -26.45 4.90 -3.80
C VAL A 65 -27.59 5.79 -3.31
N ASN A 66 -28.20 5.46 -2.18
CA ASN A 66 -29.28 6.27 -1.61
C ASN A 66 -28.77 7.64 -1.20
N ASN A 67 -27.58 7.73 -0.59
CA ASN A 67 -26.94 9.00 -0.27
C ASN A 67 -26.59 9.81 -1.54
N LEU A 68 -26.10 9.12 -2.58
CA LEU A 68 -25.82 9.72 -3.89
C LEU A 68 -27.10 10.21 -4.59
N ARG A 69 -28.25 9.57 -4.34
CA ARG A 69 -29.56 9.99 -4.83
C ARG A 69 -30.14 11.16 -4.04
N SER A 70 -29.99 11.17 -2.72
CA SER A 70 -30.52 12.21 -1.85
C SER A 70 -29.77 13.54 -2.00
N ASP A 71 -28.45 13.52 -2.14
CA ASP A 71 -27.60 14.70 -2.32
C ASP A 71 -26.40 14.39 -3.25
N PRO A 72 -26.59 14.38 -4.58
CA PRO A 72 -25.54 14.01 -5.54
C PRO A 72 -24.34 14.97 -5.51
N THR A 73 -24.59 16.26 -5.30
CA THR A 73 -23.55 17.31 -5.29
C THR A 73 -22.60 17.16 -4.10
N LYS A 74 -23.13 16.92 -2.90
CA LYS A 74 -22.30 16.73 -1.68
C LYS A 74 -21.50 15.44 -1.76
N THR A 75 -22.13 14.35 -2.21
CA THR A 75 -21.49 13.03 -2.28
C THR A 75 -20.40 13.01 -3.36
N LEU A 76 -20.67 13.56 -4.56
CA LEU A 76 -19.66 13.70 -5.61
C LEU A 76 -18.53 14.65 -5.20
N GLY A 77 -18.85 15.77 -4.52
CA GLY A 77 -17.84 16.67 -3.98
C GLY A 77 -16.89 15.98 -2.99
N LEU A 78 -17.43 15.13 -2.10
CA LEU A 78 -16.65 14.33 -1.16
C LEU A 78 -15.75 13.32 -1.89
N ILE A 79 -16.27 12.63 -2.91
CA ILE A 79 -15.50 11.69 -3.74
C ILE A 79 -14.34 12.41 -4.46
N ILE A 80 -14.60 13.59 -5.03
CA ILE A 80 -13.57 14.41 -5.68
C ILE A 80 -12.47 14.76 -4.68
N LEU A 81 -12.83 15.23 -3.47
CA LEU A 81 -11.87 15.59 -2.44
C LEU A 81 -11.03 14.38 -1.98
N LEU A 82 -11.67 13.23 -1.75
CA LEU A 82 -10.96 11.98 -1.41
C LEU A 82 -10.02 11.54 -2.53
N THR A 83 -10.44 11.67 -3.79
CA THR A 83 -9.63 11.29 -4.95
C THR A 83 -8.42 12.20 -5.10
N CYS A 84 -8.55 13.50 -4.82
CA CYS A 84 -7.43 14.43 -4.78
C CYS A 84 -6.41 14.06 -3.69
N ILE A 85 -6.88 13.75 -2.47
CA ILE A 85 -6.00 13.29 -1.38
C ILE A 85 -5.29 11.99 -1.78
N TYR A 86 -6.00 11.07 -2.42
CA TYR A 86 -5.44 9.82 -2.91
C TYR A 86 -4.31 10.04 -3.93
N ILE A 87 -4.48 10.95 -4.88
CA ILE A 87 -3.43 11.30 -5.85
C ILE A 87 -2.18 11.82 -5.12
N ILE A 88 -2.34 12.65 -4.08
CA ILE A 88 -1.22 13.13 -3.27
C ILE A 88 -0.49 11.96 -2.58
N ILE A 89 -1.24 11.02 -2.00
CA ILE A 89 -0.66 9.82 -1.37
C ILE A 89 0.11 8.97 -2.38
N CYS A 90 -0.43 8.80 -3.61
CA CYS A 90 0.27 8.11 -4.69
C CYS A 90 1.60 8.81 -5.05
N MET A 91 1.60 10.13 -5.16
CA MET A 91 2.81 10.91 -5.44
C MET A 91 3.83 10.80 -4.29
N MET A 92 3.38 10.79 -3.04
CA MET A 92 4.23 10.54 -1.87
C MET A 92 4.86 9.15 -1.91
N TYR A 93 4.12 8.12 -2.33
CA TYR A 93 4.65 6.77 -2.49
C TYR A 93 5.70 6.67 -3.60
N VAL A 94 5.45 7.29 -4.76
CA VAL A 94 6.44 7.36 -5.85
C VAL A 94 7.71 8.05 -5.35
N TYR A 95 7.58 9.18 -4.65
CA TYR A 95 8.72 9.87 -4.04
C TYR A 95 9.43 9.01 -2.98
N GLY A 96 8.68 8.28 -2.15
CA GLY A 96 9.20 7.32 -1.18
C GLY A 96 10.00 6.19 -1.84
N ALA A 97 9.53 5.68 -2.99
CA ALA A 97 10.22 4.68 -3.80
C ALA A 97 11.50 5.23 -4.47
N TYR A 98 11.54 6.54 -4.77
CA TYR A 98 12.74 7.20 -5.27
C TYR A 98 13.78 7.45 -4.18
N LYS A 99 13.37 7.97 -3.02
CA LYS A 99 14.25 8.29 -1.88
C LYS A 99 14.48 7.14 -0.90
N CYS A 100 13.89 5.96 -1.14
CA CYS A 100 13.94 4.80 -0.25
C CYS A 100 13.51 5.12 1.19
N ASN A 101 12.49 5.97 1.38
CA ASN A 101 12.00 6.31 2.72
C ASN A 101 10.73 5.51 3.05
N ASN A 102 10.88 4.56 3.99
CA ASN A 102 9.84 3.61 4.39
C ASN A 102 8.59 4.28 4.97
N VAL A 103 8.76 5.38 5.72
CA VAL A 103 7.65 6.05 6.42
C VAL A 103 6.66 6.67 5.45
N LEU A 104 7.16 7.20 4.32
CA LEU A 104 6.33 7.83 3.29
C LEU A 104 5.50 6.81 2.48
N MET A 105 5.89 5.54 2.51
CA MET A 105 5.25 4.47 1.73
C MET A 105 4.09 3.81 2.47
N MET A 106 4.12 3.81 3.80
CA MET A 106 3.07 3.23 4.65
C MET A 106 1.63 3.75 4.40
N PRO A 107 1.37 5.07 4.30
CA PRO A 107 -0.01 5.54 4.10
C PRO A 107 -0.61 5.05 2.78
N TYR A 108 0.20 4.90 1.73
CA TYR A 108 -0.27 4.35 0.46
C TYR A 108 -0.62 2.87 0.56
N ILE A 109 0.21 2.06 1.25
CA ILE A 109 -0.06 0.63 1.43
C ILE A 109 -1.39 0.41 2.15
N VAL A 110 -1.67 1.19 3.20
CA VAL A 110 -2.93 1.11 3.95
C VAL A 110 -4.11 1.58 3.07
N ALA A 111 -3.96 2.69 2.34
CA ALA A 111 -5.01 3.20 1.46
C ALA A 111 -5.36 2.21 0.34
N GLU A 112 -4.35 1.57 -0.27
CA GLU A 112 -4.55 0.52 -1.26
C GLU A 112 -5.21 -0.72 -0.68
N LEU A 113 -4.87 -1.13 0.54
CA LEU A 113 -5.53 -2.27 1.19
C LEU A 113 -7.03 -2.01 1.36
N VAL A 114 -7.40 -0.82 1.86
CA VAL A 114 -8.81 -0.41 2.00
C VAL A 114 -9.50 -0.40 0.63
N ARG A 115 -8.83 0.11 -0.41
CA ARG A 115 -9.35 0.11 -1.78
C ARG A 115 -9.58 -1.30 -2.31
N LEU A 116 -8.66 -2.22 -2.07
CA LEU A 116 -8.80 -3.63 -2.47
C LEU A 116 -9.97 -4.31 -1.78
N ILE A 117 -10.17 -4.06 -0.48
CA ILE A 117 -11.33 -4.57 0.27
C ILE A 117 -12.63 -3.99 -0.31
N ALA A 118 -12.67 -2.71 -0.65
CA ALA A 118 -13.85 -2.13 -1.31
C ALA A 118 -14.10 -2.78 -2.68
N PHE A 119 -13.04 -3.05 -3.45
CA PHE A 119 -13.13 -3.68 -4.76
C PHE A 119 -13.58 -5.14 -4.70
N THR A 120 -13.14 -5.91 -3.70
CA THR A 120 -13.63 -7.29 -3.50
C THR A 120 -15.12 -7.31 -3.17
N VAL A 121 -15.58 -6.42 -2.29
CA VAL A 121 -17.01 -6.28 -1.97
C VAL A 121 -17.82 -5.88 -3.21
N LEU A 122 -17.28 -4.99 -4.05
CA LEU A 122 -17.90 -4.58 -5.31
C LEU A 122 -18.03 -5.78 -6.27
N VAL A 123 -16.95 -6.54 -6.50
CA VAL A 123 -16.97 -7.72 -7.37
C VAL A 123 -17.96 -8.77 -6.86
N ILE A 124 -17.99 -9.04 -5.54
CA ILE A 124 -18.95 -9.97 -4.94
C ILE A 124 -20.39 -9.48 -5.19
N THR A 125 -20.66 -8.20 -4.98
CA THR A 125 -22.00 -7.62 -5.20
C THR A 125 -22.41 -7.70 -6.67
N LEU A 126 -21.47 -7.45 -7.59
CA LEU A 126 -21.69 -7.59 -9.03
C LEU A 126 -22.03 -9.04 -9.41
N LEU A 127 -21.27 -10.01 -8.90
CA LEU A 127 -21.53 -11.44 -9.15
C LEU A 127 -22.87 -11.91 -8.57
N LEU A 128 -23.22 -11.45 -7.37
CA LEU A 128 -24.53 -11.73 -6.76
C LEU A 128 -25.68 -11.12 -7.57
N THR A 129 -25.45 -9.94 -8.17
CA THR A 129 -26.45 -9.27 -8.99
C THR A 129 -26.62 -9.96 -10.34
N LEU A 130 -25.52 -10.33 -10.99
CA LEU A 130 -25.53 -11.13 -12.22
C LEU A 130 -26.23 -12.48 -12.01
N LYS A 131 -25.98 -13.15 -10.88
CA LYS A 131 -26.67 -14.40 -10.53
C LYS A 131 -28.19 -14.22 -10.43
N LYS A 132 -28.67 -13.06 -9.98
CA LYS A 132 -30.10 -12.78 -9.84
C LYS A 132 -30.75 -12.33 -11.15
N ASN A 133 -30.04 -11.55 -11.98
CA ASN A 133 -30.60 -10.90 -13.16
C ASN A 133 -30.41 -11.72 -14.45
N THR A 134 -29.35 -12.53 -14.53
CA THR A 134 -28.99 -13.26 -15.75
C THR A 134 -29.05 -14.75 -15.48
N MET A 135 -29.96 -15.46 -16.17
CA MET A 135 -30.14 -16.91 -16.04
C MET A 135 -29.05 -17.71 -16.81
N ASP A 136 -28.05 -17.03 -17.38
CA ASP A 136 -26.93 -17.66 -18.10
C ASP A 136 -25.79 -18.03 -17.15
N ILE A 137 -25.68 -19.33 -16.87
CA ILE A 137 -24.64 -19.93 -16.02
C ILE A 137 -23.23 -19.67 -16.60
N GLY A 138 -23.09 -19.66 -17.93
CA GLY A 138 -21.80 -19.44 -18.59
C GLY A 138 -21.23 -18.04 -18.36
N LEU A 139 -22.07 -17.00 -18.43
CA LEU A 139 -21.67 -15.61 -18.17
C LEU A 139 -21.26 -15.42 -16.71
N LEU A 140 -21.98 -16.06 -15.78
CA LEU A 140 -21.66 -16.01 -14.36
C LEU A 140 -20.29 -16.65 -14.05
N ILE A 141 -20.01 -17.83 -14.62
CA ILE A 141 -18.73 -18.51 -14.45
C ILE A 141 -17.60 -17.64 -15.04
N GLY A 142 -17.77 -17.15 -16.27
CA GLY A 142 -16.77 -16.30 -16.92
C GLY A 142 -16.46 -15.03 -16.13
N ALA A 143 -17.50 -14.32 -15.67
CA ALA A 143 -17.35 -13.12 -14.85
C ALA A 143 -16.66 -13.42 -13.51
N SER A 144 -16.97 -14.56 -12.89
CA SER A 144 -16.35 -14.95 -11.61
C SER A 144 -14.86 -15.26 -11.74
N VAL A 145 -14.46 -15.99 -12.78
CA VAL A 145 -13.06 -16.35 -13.04
C VAL A 145 -12.25 -15.10 -13.40
N LEU A 146 -12.79 -14.25 -14.29
CA LEU A 146 -12.15 -13.01 -14.68
C LEU A 146 -11.99 -12.06 -13.49
N GLY A 147 -13.05 -11.85 -12.71
CA GLY A 147 -13.02 -11.02 -11.52
C GLY A 147 -12.05 -11.55 -10.46
N GLY A 148 -12.01 -12.86 -10.24
CA GLY A 148 -11.07 -13.51 -9.34
C GLY A 148 -9.61 -13.34 -9.79
N PHE A 149 -9.32 -13.52 -11.08
CA PHE A 149 -7.97 -13.35 -11.62
C PHE A 149 -7.47 -11.89 -11.51
N ILE A 150 -8.34 -10.93 -11.80
CA ILE A 150 -8.04 -9.49 -11.64
C ILE A 150 -7.75 -9.18 -10.17
N LEU A 151 -8.60 -9.64 -9.25
CA LEU A 151 -8.41 -9.45 -7.82
C LEU A 151 -7.09 -10.07 -7.33
N LEU A 152 -6.79 -11.30 -7.74
CA LEU A 152 -5.56 -11.99 -7.35
C LEU A 152 -4.32 -11.23 -7.85
N GLY A 153 -4.35 -10.75 -9.09
CA GLY A 153 -3.29 -9.92 -9.65
C GLY A 153 -3.10 -8.61 -8.87
N MET A 154 -4.19 -7.94 -8.50
CA MET A 154 -4.12 -6.71 -7.70
C MET A 154 -3.60 -6.96 -6.28
N PHE A 155 -4.01 -8.04 -5.62
CA PHE A 155 -3.47 -8.42 -4.31
C PHE A 155 -1.99 -8.77 -4.37
N TYR A 156 -1.55 -9.49 -5.41
CA TYR A 156 -0.13 -9.80 -5.62
C TYR A 156 0.71 -8.53 -5.73
N LEU A 157 0.26 -7.59 -6.57
CA LEU A 157 0.90 -6.30 -6.76
C LEU A 157 0.96 -5.49 -5.45
N TRP A 158 -0.11 -5.50 -4.66
CA TRP A 158 -0.12 -4.86 -3.35
C TRP A 158 0.88 -5.48 -2.37
N VAL A 159 0.98 -6.81 -2.31
CA VAL A 159 2.00 -7.49 -1.48
C VAL A 159 3.41 -7.09 -1.93
N CYS A 160 3.66 -6.96 -3.24
CA CYS A 160 4.94 -6.45 -3.73
C CYS A 160 5.22 -5.01 -3.25
N ALA A 161 4.22 -4.14 -3.27
CA ALA A 161 4.34 -2.78 -2.75
C ALA A 161 4.56 -2.74 -1.23
N ALA A 162 3.92 -3.64 -0.48
CA ALA A 162 4.06 -3.75 0.98
C ALA A 162 5.44 -4.32 1.40
N ASN A 163 6.03 -5.20 0.59
CA ASN A 163 7.34 -5.78 0.86
C ASN A 163 8.49 -4.82 0.55
N LEU A 164 8.29 -3.84 -0.34
CA LEU A 164 9.31 -2.86 -0.70
C LEU A 164 9.89 -2.09 0.51
N PRO A 165 9.09 -1.48 1.42
CA PRO A 165 9.64 -0.81 2.60
C PRO A 165 10.31 -1.77 3.60
N ILE A 166 9.87 -3.03 3.69
CA ILE A 166 10.49 -4.03 4.58
C ILE A 166 11.90 -4.34 4.10
N VAL A 167 12.06 -4.59 2.80
CA VAL A 167 13.36 -4.89 2.19
C VAL A 167 14.30 -3.69 2.25
N ILE A 168 13.79 -2.47 2.09
CA ILE A 168 14.60 -1.25 2.25
C ILE A 168 15.09 -1.12 3.70
N ASN A 169 14.24 -1.37 4.69
CA ASN A 169 14.63 -1.32 6.10
C ASN A 169 15.72 -2.34 6.45
N GLU A 170 15.65 -3.55 5.89
CA GLU A 170 16.67 -4.59 6.07
C GLU A 170 18.01 -4.16 5.43
N LYS A 171 17.98 -3.60 4.22
CA LYS A 171 19.17 -3.05 3.54
C LYS A 171 19.86 -1.94 4.34
N GLU A 172 19.07 -0.98 4.83
CA GLU A 172 19.60 0.09 5.68
C GLU A 172 20.25 -0.48 6.93
N HIS A 173 19.62 -1.47 7.57
CA HIS A 173 20.16 -2.14 8.75
C HIS A 173 21.50 -2.83 8.47
N ASP A 174 21.61 -3.57 7.37
CA ASP A 174 22.86 -4.22 6.96
C ASP A 174 23.99 -3.20 6.69
N GLU A 175 23.68 -2.05 6.08
CA GLU A 175 24.64 -0.98 5.85
C GLU A 175 25.10 -0.30 7.14
N TYR A 176 24.19 -0.10 8.11
CA TYR A 176 24.55 0.40 9.44
C TYR A 176 25.47 -0.58 10.18
N VAL A 177 25.16 -1.88 10.14
CA VAL A 177 26.00 -2.92 10.76
C VAL A 177 27.38 -2.97 10.11
N ALA A 178 27.47 -2.94 8.78
CA ALA A 178 28.75 -2.95 8.07
C ALA A 178 29.61 -1.70 8.39
N THR A 179 28.97 -0.54 8.52
CA THR A 179 29.63 0.71 8.91
C THR A 179 30.16 0.63 10.34
N ILE A 180 29.37 0.12 11.29
CA ILE A 180 29.80 -0.07 12.68
C ILE A 180 30.99 -1.03 12.74
N THR A 181 30.93 -2.18 12.05
CA THR A 181 32.04 -3.14 12.01
C THR A 181 33.32 -2.51 11.46
N LYS A 182 33.24 -1.70 10.39
CA LYS A 182 34.39 -0.96 9.86
C LYS A 182 34.93 0.07 10.84
N LEU A 183 34.06 0.79 11.56
CA LEU A 183 34.47 1.73 12.61
C LEU A 183 35.18 1.01 13.75
N GLU A 184 34.73 -0.18 14.14
CA GLU A 184 35.40 -1.02 15.15
C GLU A 184 36.76 -1.51 14.67
N GLU A 185 36.88 -1.96 13.41
CA GLU A 185 38.16 -2.35 12.81
C GLU A 185 39.15 -1.19 12.76
N LEU A 186 38.72 -0.01 12.28
CA LEU A 186 39.56 1.19 12.25
C LEU A 186 40.00 1.63 13.66
N LEU A 187 39.13 1.50 14.67
CA LEU A 187 39.49 1.77 16.07
C LEU A 187 40.49 0.75 16.63
N GLN A 188 40.45 -0.51 16.17
CA GLN A 188 41.43 -1.53 16.56
C GLN A 188 42.78 -1.34 15.85
N GLU A 189 42.79 -0.95 14.57
CA GLU A 189 44.02 -0.65 13.83
C GLU A 189 44.69 0.66 14.30
N THR A 190 43.90 1.64 14.73
CA THR A 190 44.40 2.94 15.21
C THR A 190 44.89 2.87 16.68
N LYS A 191 44.82 1.71 17.36
CA LYS A 191 45.52 1.53 18.64
C LYS A 191 47.04 1.46 18.39
N PRO A 192 47.83 2.48 18.76
CA PRO A 192 49.28 2.34 18.71
C PRO A 192 49.72 1.23 19.68
N LYS A 193 50.63 0.36 19.22
CA LYS A 193 51.31 -0.68 20.02
C LYS A 193 52.20 -0.13 21.16
N THR A 194 52.00 1.09 21.61
CA THR A 194 52.78 1.73 22.67
C THR A 194 51.88 2.49 23.62
N LEU A 195 51.35 1.78 24.61
CA LEU A 195 51.15 2.31 25.96
C LEU A 195 51.13 1.13 26.93
N ILE A 196 52.36 0.72 27.28
CA ILE A 196 52.65 0.03 28.52
C ILE A 196 52.19 0.98 29.64
N GLY A 197 51.20 0.54 30.42
CA GLY A 197 50.79 1.17 31.67
C GLY A 197 49.68 2.22 31.53
N PHE A 198 48.42 1.78 31.68
CA PHE A 198 47.53 2.27 32.74
C PHE A 198 46.23 1.44 32.73
N ASP A 199 46.10 0.64 33.79
CA ASP A 199 44.93 -0.02 34.37
C ASP A 199 43.85 -0.66 33.47
N TYR A 200 43.83 -1.99 33.54
CA TYR A 200 42.66 -2.83 33.33
C TYR A 200 41.48 -2.33 34.18
N VAL A 201 40.45 -1.78 33.55
CA VAL A 201 39.10 -1.78 34.14
C VAL A 201 38.37 -3.01 33.58
N PRO A 202 37.97 -3.99 34.42
CA PRO A 202 37.39 -5.23 33.93
C PRO A 202 36.01 -4.99 33.30
N ARG A 203 35.91 -5.36 32.02
CA ARG A 203 34.72 -5.39 31.16
C ARG A 203 33.75 -6.51 31.56
N SER A 204 33.32 -6.56 32.82
CA SER A 204 32.43 -7.62 33.35
C SER A 204 31.05 -7.13 33.75
N ASN A 205 30.88 -5.86 34.18
CA ASN A 205 29.63 -5.43 34.84
C ASN A 205 28.70 -4.52 34.02
N TYR A 206 29.03 -4.20 32.76
CA TYR A 206 28.15 -3.34 31.95
C TYR A 206 26.99 -4.09 31.28
N ASN A 207 27.14 -5.38 30.99
CA ASN A 207 26.12 -6.14 30.27
C ASN A 207 24.95 -6.57 31.18
N GLU A 208 25.18 -6.89 32.45
CA GLU A 208 24.10 -7.25 33.38
C GLU A 208 23.23 -6.06 33.79
N ALA A 209 23.81 -4.86 33.92
CA ALA A 209 23.06 -3.65 34.24
C ALA A 209 22.15 -3.17 33.09
N LEU A 210 22.53 -3.43 31.84
CA LEU A 210 21.70 -3.11 30.68
C LEU A 210 20.57 -4.14 30.48
N TYR A 211 20.83 -5.42 30.80
CA TYR A 211 19.84 -6.49 30.73
C TYR A 211 18.75 -6.36 31.80
N SER A 212 19.10 -6.01 33.05
CA SER A 212 18.09 -5.85 34.12
C SER A 212 17.19 -4.63 33.91
N LYS A 213 17.69 -3.59 33.25
CA LYS A 213 16.92 -2.38 32.93
C LYS A 213 15.91 -2.60 31.80
N HIS A 214 16.11 -3.60 30.94
CA HIS A 214 15.16 -3.95 29.88
C HIS A 214 14.08 -4.93 30.32
N ILE A 215 14.34 -5.78 31.32
CA ILE A 215 13.35 -6.74 31.83
C ILE A 215 12.29 -6.06 32.72
N HIS A 216 12.62 -4.98 33.43
CA HIS A 216 11.65 -4.25 34.26
C HIS A 216 10.69 -3.31 33.49
N ARG A 217 10.76 -3.27 32.15
CA ARG A 217 9.83 -2.47 31.32
C ARG A 217 8.67 -3.26 30.70
N PHE A 218 8.60 -4.57 30.98
CA PHE A 218 7.58 -5.48 30.45
C PHE A 218 6.76 -6.21 31.56
N GLN A 219 6.64 -5.59 32.73
CA GLN A 219 5.58 -5.85 33.70
C GLN A 219 4.77 -4.58 33.90
#